data_AF-A0A0N7MA90-F1
#
_entry.id   AF-A0A0N7MA90-F1
#
_cell.length_a   1.000
_cell.length_b   1.000
_cell.length_c   1.000
_cell.angle_alpha   90.00
_cell.angle_beta   90.00
_cell.angle_gamma   90.00
#
_symmetry.space_group_name_H-M   'P 1'
#
loop_
_entity.id
_entity.type
_entity.pdbx_description
1 polymer ?
#
loop_
_entity_poly.entity_id
_entity_poly.type
_entity_poly.pdbx_seq_one_letter_code
_entity_poly.pdbx_strand_id
1 'polypeptide(L)'
;MPDTSPRLQLPLLLPSQAQKHVTHNEALLHLDALTQASVIRFSENAPPPLPEVGDSYALGLDPEGVWAGHALEIAVWSGTNWRFQPPQSGWRTWGQEEQELRVWSNDSWVSIGPLPDSVESIEIGQLGVGTPVDPTNPLSVQGDSTLFTNDGAGHQVKINKAQQSDTAALLFQSNWVGHAEMGLSGSHNFSIKVSPDGTSWRQSMEIDATQDHISWTPATDITMRLSATELTVDVPIEGNSVQADSLDADPLKLLKPGAFGLGRRPILVSSSDDLDTTENVVHFFGNASVGDVPTNSPSTGAAFVGLNLPVTTNRTIQLLGSCSADRLYFRRKNLDWFDWVEVCHSGNIVGVTSENAGLPTGAVIENGSNTNGTYTRWADGTQICTNDNAAIAIPAAAFVGTITKIDNDKLWIGRWF
;
A
#
# COMPACT_ATOMS: atom_id res chain seq x y z
N MET A 1 53.88 -67.90 -27.36
CA MET A 1 53.11 -66.67 -27.64
C MET A 1 51.65 -67.03 -27.41
N PRO A 2 50.87 -66.22 -26.69
CA PRO A 2 49.42 -66.45 -26.62
C PRO A 2 48.82 -66.38 -28.02
N ASP A 3 47.84 -67.23 -28.31
CA ASP A 3 47.16 -67.27 -29.61
C ASP A 3 46.01 -66.24 -29.71
N THR A 4 45.89 -65.35 -28.71
CA THR A 4 44.83 -64.35 -28.58
C THR A 4 45.37 -63.00 -28.11
N SER A 5 44.69 -61.91 -28.46
CA SER A 5 44.98 -60.56 -27.94
C SER A 5 44.67 -60.44 -26.44
N PRO A 6 45.31 -59.51 -25.70
CA PRO A 6 45.15 -59.39 -24.25
C PRO A 6 43.75 -59.01 -23.76
N ARG A 7 43.04 -58.08 -24.43
CA ARG A 7 41.79 -57.49 -23.90
C ARG A 7 40.53 -58.16 -24.46
N LEU A 8 40.41 -58.18 -25.78
CA LEU A 8 39.23 -58.67 -26.50
C LEU A 8 39.36 -60.13 -26.94
N GLN A 9 40.47 -60.80 -26.60
CA GLN A 9 40.72 -62.21 -26.92
C GLN A 9 40.62 -62.51 -28.43
N LEU A 10 41.05 -61.57 -29.27
CA LEU A 10 41.02 -61.70 -30.73
C LEU A 10 42.06 -62.75 -31.16
N PRO A 11 41.69 -63.75 -31.99
CA PRO A 11 42.64 -64.76 -32.46
C PRO A 11 43.79 -64.15 -33.26
N LEU A 12 45.02 -64.49 -32.90
CA LEU A 12 46.23 -64.08 -33.62
C LEU A 12 46.61 -65.12 -34.67
N LEU A 13 47.20 -64.68 -35.79
CA LEU A 13 47.71 -65.58 -36.82
C LEU A 13 48.96 -66.32 -36.32
N LEU A 14 48.95 -67.64 -36.45
CA LEU A 14 50.08 -68.50 -36.08
C LEU A 14 51.34 -68.19 -36.92
N PRO A 15 52.54 -68.41 -36.37
CA PRO A 15 53.81 -68.19 -37.08
C PRO A 15 53.93 -68.97 -38.40
N SER A 16 54.86 -68.55 -39.27
CA SER A 16 55.22 -69.21 -40.55
C SER A 16 54.24 -69.04 -41.73
N GLN A 17 53.26 -68.14 -41.63
CA GLN A 17 52.39 -67.73 -42.75
C GLN A 17 53.01 -66.60 -43.61
N ALA A 18 54.15 -66.86 -44.25
CA ALA A 18 54.85 -65.90 -45.14
C ALA A 18 55.03 -64.48 -44.54
N GLN A 19 55.36 -64.39 -43.25
CA GLN A 19 55.52 -63.14 -42.47
C GLN A 19 54.29 -62.21 -42.38
N LYS A 20 53.14 -62.55 -42.98
CA LYS A 20 51.88 -61.78 -42.84
C LYS A 20 51.36 -61.72 -41.40
N HIS A 21 51.65 -62.76 -40.62
CA HIS A 21 51.31 -62.82 -39.20
C HIS A 21 51.92 -61.66 -38.39
N VAL A 22 53.06 -61.11 -38.81
CA VAL A 22 53.68 -59.98 -38.10
C VAL A 22 52.82 -58.73 -38.25
N THR A 23 52.59 -58.27 -39.47
CA THR A 23 51.87 -57.00 -39.71
C THR A 23 50.39 -57.07 -39.32
N HIS A 24 49.74 -58.22 -39.52
CA HIS A 24 48.32 -58.36 -39.17
C HIS A 24 48.11 -58.49 -37.66
N ASN A 25 48.94 -59.26 -36.96
CA ASN A 25 48.83 -59.35 -35.49
C ASN A 25 49.13 -58.00 -34.85
N GLU A 26 50.06 -57.21 -35.40
CA GLU A 26 50.27 -55.84 -34.94
C GLU A 26 49.02 -54.96 -35.12
N ALA A 27 48.32 -55.05 -36.25
CA ALA A 27 47.06 -54.34 -36.46
C ALA A 27 45.94 -54.80 -35.50
N LEU A 28 45.85 -56.11 -35.22
CA LEU A 28 44.88 -56.65 -34.26
C LEU A 28 45.17 -56.19 -32.84
N LEU A 29 46.45 -56.15 -32.43
CA LEU A 29 46.86 -55.65 -31.11
C LEU A 29 46.61 -54.13 -30.99
N HIS A 30 46.76 -53.37 -32.08
CA HIS A 30 46.35 -51.96 -32.11
C HIS A 30 44.83 -51.80 -31.95
N LEU A 31 44.03 -52.62 -32.63
CA LEU A 31 42.57 -52.60 -32.48
C LEU A 31 42.14 -53.05 -31.08
N ASP A 32 42.80 -54.04 -30.51
CA ASP A 32 42.55 -54.53 -29.14
C ASP A 32 42.79 -53.44 -28.09
N ALA A 33 43.85 -52.64 -28.25
CA ALA A 33 44.16 -51.53 -27.37
C ALA A 33 43.13 -50.39 -27.46
N LEU A 34 42.66 -50.06 -28.67
CA LEU A 34 41.84 -48.87 -28.93
C LEU A 34 40.33 -49.13 -28.91
N THR A 35 39.90 -50.36 -29.17
CA THR A 35 38.48 -50.72 -29.13
C THR A 35 38.05 -50.84 -27.67
N GLN A 36 37.08 -50.04 -27.24
CA GLN A 36 36.74 -49.88 -25.83
C GLN A 36 37.95 -49.45 -24.99
N ALA A 37 38.73 -48.48 -25.50
CA ALA A 37 39.95 -47.99 -24.85
C ALA A 37 39.69 -47.66 -23.37
N SER A 38 40.43 -48.33 -22.50
CA SER A 38 40.42 -48.09 -21.05
C SER A 38 41.86 -48.05 -20.56
N VAL A 39 42.20 -46.96 -19.88
CA VAL A 39 43.50 -46.75 -19.22
C VAL A 39 43.33 -46.84 -17.71
N ILE A 40 44.37 -47.31 -17.02
CA ILE A 40 44.40 -47.37 -15.56
C ILE A 40 44.29 -45.95 -15.00
N ARG A 41 45.09 -45.02 -15.53
CA ARG A 41 45.12 -43.61 -15.12
C ARG A 41 45.49 -42.69 -16.29
N PHE A 42 45.04 -41.43 -16.21
CA PHE A 42 45.49 -40.32 -17.05
C PHE A 42 46.63 -39.52 -16.43
N SER A 43 47.42 -38.87 -17.29
CA SER A 43 48.53 -37.99 -16.91
C SER A 43 49.61 -38.68 -16.06
N GLU A 44 49.77 -39.99 -16.23
CA GLU A 44 50.81 -40.75 -15.53
C GLU A 44 52.16 -40.56 -16.24
N ASN A 45 53.20 -40.25 -15.49
CA ASN A 45 54.53 -39.97 -16.04
C ASN A 45 55.53 -41.07 -15.71
N ALA A 46 55.29 -41.86 -14.66
CA ALA A 46 56.23 -42.89 -14.22
C ALA A 46 55.72 -44.31 -14.60
N PRO A 47 56.53 -45.12 -15.32
CA PRO A 47 56.14 -46.50 -15.62
C PRO A 47 56.02 -47.34 -14.35
N PRO A 48 54.97 -48.16 -14.21
CA PRO A 48 54.84 -49.06 -13.07
C PRO A 48 56.00 -50.08 -13.05
N PRO A 49 56.48 -50.49 -11.86
CA PRO A 49 57.61 -51.40 -11.74
C PRO A 49 57.31 -52.82 -12.21
N LEU A 50 56.03 -53.23 -12.21
CA LEU A 50 55.56 -54.56 -12.60
C LEU A 50 54.26 -54.45 -13.43
N PRO A 51 54.34 -54.09 -14.72
CA PRO A 51 53.17 -54.01 -15.58
C PRO A 51 52.64 -55.41 -15.97
N GLU A 52 51.32 -55.56 -15.98
CA GLU A 52 50.62 -56.74 -16.49
C GLU A 52 50.25 -56.56 -17.97
N VAL A 53 50.17 -57.68 -18.69
CA VAL A 53 49.88 -57.66 -20.13
C VAL A 53 48.51 -57.02 -20.36
N GLY A 54 48.46 -55.96 -21.16
CA GLY A 54 47.23 -55.22 -21.42
C GLY A 54 47.03 -54.00 -20.52
N ASP A 55 47.89 -53.75 -19.53
CA ASP A 55 47.91 -52.49 -18.79
C ASP A 55 48.10 -51.33 -19.76
N SER A 56 47.37 -50.23 -19.53
CA SER A 56 47.61 -49.02 -20.29
C SER A 56 47.44 -47.76 -19.50
N TYR A 57 48.19 -46.74 -19.88
CA TYR A 57 48.21 -45.44 -19.25
C TYR A 57 48.11 -44.37 -20.33
N ALA A 58 47.34 -43.31 -20.08
CA ALA A 58 47.42 -42.11 -20.90
C ALA A 58 48.50 -41.21 -20.29
N LEU A 59 49.59 -41.01 -21.03
CA LEU A 59 50.79 -40.37 -20.50
C LEU A 59 50.60 -38.86 -20.30
N GLY A 60 51.28 -38.32 -19.29
CA GLY A 60 51.32 -36.88 -19.03
C GLY A 60 52.26 -36.14 -19.99
N LEU A 61 52.57 -34.89 -19.62
CA LEU A 61 53.44 -34.02 -20.43
C LEU A 61 54.93 -34.37 -20.31
N ASP A 62 55.33 -34.98 -19.20
CA ASP A 62 56.74 -35.23 -18.88
C ASP A 62 56.99 -36.72 -18.52
N PRO A 63 56.79 -37.68 -19.45
CA PRO A 63 57.00 -39.09 -19.12
C PRO A 63 58.47 -39.43 -18.87
N GLU A 64 58.70 -40.36 -17.95
CA GLU A 64 60.01 -40.73 -17.44
C GLU A 64 60.44 -42.14 -17.88
N GLY A 65 61.72 -42.45 -17.71
CA GLY A 65 62.26 -43.80 -17.93
C GLY A 65 62.00 -44.32 -19.35
N VAL A 66 61.39 -45.50 -19.45
CA VAL A 66 61.06 -46.13 -20.75
C VAL A 66 59.93 -45.43 -21.51
N TRP A 67 59.23 -44.49 -20.88
CA TRP A 67 58.19 -43.67 -21.51
C TRP A 67 58.73 -42.33 -22.05
N ALA A 68 59.97 -41.97 -21.76
CA ALA A 68 60.57 -40.72 -22.19
C ALA A 68 60.48 -40.53 -23.72
N GLY A 69 59.96 -39.37 -24.15
CA GLY A 69 59.72 -39.04 -25.56
C GLY A 69 58.31 -39.34 -26.08
N HIS A 70 57.44 -39.95 -25.27
CA HIS A 70 56.07 -40.34 -25.63
C HIS A 70 55.01 -39.51 -24.88
N ALA A 71 55.24 -38.21 -24.72
CA ALA A 71 54.28 -37.32 -24.04
C ALA A 71 52.90 -37.37 -24.70
N LEU A 72 51.85 -37.38 -23.88
CA LEU A 72 50.43 -37.40 -24.29
C LEU A 72 49.97 -38.65 -25.07
N GLU A 73 50.83 -39.65 -25.29
CA GLU A 73 50.46 -40.90 -25.97
C GLU A 73 49.77 -41.88 -25.02
N ILE A 74 49.03 -42.85 -25.56
CA ILE A 74 48.53 -43.99 -24.80
C ILE A 74 49.60 -45.09 -24.83
N ALA A 75 50.17 -45.39 -23.66
CA ALA A 75 51.12 -46.47 -23.48
C ALA A 75 50.38 -47.77 -23.12
N VAL A 76 50.65 -48.87 -23.83
CA VAL A 76 50.05 -50.20 -23.58
C VAL A 76 51.15 -51.25 -23.43
N TRP A 77 51.12 -52.03 -22.35
CA TRP A 77 52.11 -53.08 -22.10
C TRP A 77 51.76 -54.36 -22.87
N SER A 78 52.67 -54.82 -23.73
CA SER A 78 52.49 -56.03 -24.53
C SER A 78 52.98 -57.31 -23.85
N GLY A 79 53.56 -57.21 -22.64
CA GLY A 79 54.26 -58.29 -21.95
C GLY A 79 55.77 -58.29 -22.13
N THR A 80 56.29 -57.61 -23.15
CA THR A 80 57.74 -57.50 -23.41
C THR A 80 58.20 -56.06 -23.64
N ASN A 81 57.34 -55.20 -24.19
CA ASN A 81 57.61 -53.78 -24.39
C ASN A 81 56.35 -52.92 -24.25
N TRP A 82 56.55 -51.62 -24.03
CA TRP A 82 55.51 -50.62 -24.14
C TRP A 82 55.27 -50.27 -25.60
N ARG A 83 53.99 -50.20 -25.98
CA ARG A 83 53.53 -49.71 -27.26
C ARG A 83 52.88 -48.37 -27.04
N PHE A 84 53.22 -47.38 -27.86
CA PHE A 84 52.70 -46.04 -27.70
C PHE A 84 51.84 -45.67 -28.91
N GLN A 85 50.67 -45.09 -28.63
CA GLN A 85 49.70 -44.71 -29.63
C GLN A 85 49.32 -43.24 -29.43
N PRO A 86 49.62 -42.35 -30.39
CA PRO A 86 49.18 -40.96 -30.30
C PRO A 86 47.65 -40.89 -30.46
N PRO A 87 46.93 -40.29 -29.49
CA PRO A 87 45.48 -40.16 -29.60
C PRO A 87 45.08 -39.20 -30.73
N GLN A 88 43.98 -39.52 -31.42
CA GLN A 88 43.40 -38.63 -32.44
C GLN A 88 42.16 -37.91 -31.91
N SER A 89 41.88 -36.72 -32.46
CA SER A 89 40.72 -35.92 -32.06
C SER A 89 39.43 -36.74 -32.13
N GLY A 90 38.65 -36.75 -31.05
CA GLY A 90 37.41 -37.51 -30.91
C GLY A 90 37.56 -38.93 -30.33
N TRP A 91 38.78 -39.39 -30.05
CA TRP A 91 39.00 -40.66 -29.33
C TRP A 91 38.41 -40.58 -27.92
N ARG A 92 37.82 -41.69 -27.47
CA ARG A 92 37.17 -41.81 -26.17
C ARG A 92 37.87 -42.90 -25.36
N THR A 93 38.26 -42.57 -24.14
CA THR A 93 38.98 -43.49 -23.26
C THR A 93 38.42 -43.42 -21.85
N TRP A 94 38.20 -44.59 -21.24
CA TRP A 94 37.77 -44.73 -19.85
C TRP A 94 38.98 -44.74 -18.90
N GLY A 95 39.01 -43.86 -17.90
CA GLY A 95 39.99 -43.89 -16.80
C GLY A 95 39.48 -44.76 -15.66
N GLN A 96 40.18 -45.85 -15.34
CA GLN A 96 39.75 -46.79 -14.30
C GLN A 96 39.89 -46.21 -12.90
N GLU A 97 40.94 -45.43 -12.62
CA GLU A 97 41.10 -44.79 -11.32
C GLU A 97 40.23 -43.54 -11.18
N GLU A 98 40.10 -42.75 -12.25
CA GLU A 98 39.28 -41.54 -12.25
C GLU A 98 37.77 -41.82 -12.34
N GLN A 99 37.37 -43.02 -12.77
CA GLN A 99 35.97 -43.40 -13.03
C GLN A 99 35.25 -42.41 -13.97
N GLU A 100 35.94 -41.97 -15.02
CA GLU A 100 35.39 -41.02 -15.98
C GLU A 100 35.75 -41.33 -17.43
N LEU A 101 34.85 -40.91 -18.33
CA LEU A 101 35.06 -40.97 -19.77
C LEU A 101 35.66 -39.65 -20.25
N ARG A 102 36.83 -39.69 -20.88
CA ARG A 102 37.45 -38.51 -21.51
C ARG A 102 37.48 -38.62 -23.03
N VAL A 103 37.35 -37.48 -23.71
CA VAL A 103 37.55 -37.30 -25.15
C VAL A 103 38.83 -36.55 -25.42
N TRP A 104 39.62 -37.04 -26.37
CA TRP A 104 40.77 -36.29 -26.87
C TRP A 104 40.32 -35.11 -27.74
N SER A 105 40.58 -33.89 -27.28
CA SER A 105 40.23 -32.65 -27.98
C SER A 105 41.22 -31.54 -27.64
N ASN A 106 41.64 -30.76 -28.64
CA ASN A 106 42.59 -29.64 -28.48
C ASN A 106 43.88 -30.04 -27.73
N ASP A 107 44.48 -31.16 -28.14
CA ASP A 107 45.71 -31.72 -27.55
C ASP A 107 45.63 -32.00 -26.04
N SER A 108 44.42 -32.30 -25.55
CA SER A 108 44.16 -32.65 -24.16
C SER A 108 43.03 -33.66 -24.01
N TRP A 109 43.03 -34.42 -22.92
CA TRP A 109 41.92 -35.27 -22.51
C TRP A 109 40.87 -34.45 -21.76
N VAL A 110 39.70 -34.26 -22.35
CA VAL A 110 38.58 -33.50 -21.79
C VAL A 110 37.52 -34.47 -21.25
N SER A 111 37.13 -34.33 -19.97
CA SER A 111 36.06 -35.14 -19.37
C SER A 111 34.70 -34.85 -20.01
N ILE A 112 33.91 -35.90 -20.31
CA ILE A 112 32.54 -35.78 -20.85
C ILE A 112 31.50 -35.65 -19.71
N GLY A 113 31.94 -35.28 -18.50
CA GLY A 113 31.08 -35.17 -17.33
C GLY A 113 31.01 -36.48 -16.55
N PRO A 114 30.51 -36.43 -15.30
CA PRO A 114 30.46 -37.59 -14.44
C PRO A 114 29.57 -38.66 -15.07
N LEU A 115 30.06 -39.91 -15.14
CA LEU A 115 29.12 -41.02 -15.24
C LEU A 115 28.34 -41.04 -13.93
N PRO A 116 27.01 -41.22 -13.97
CA PRO A 116 26.25 -41.35 -12.74
C PRO A 116 26.72 -42.60 -11.99
N ASP A 117 27.41 -42.43 -10.85
CA ASP A 117 27.66 -43.50 -9.87
C ASP A 117 26.33 -44.11 -9.37
N SER A 118 25.24 -43.36 -9.53
CA SER A 118 23.86 -43.81 -9.51
C SER A 118 23.03 -42.92 -10.44
N VAL A 119 22.05 -43.47 -11.15
CA VAL A 119 21.16 -42.74 -12.09
C VAL A 119 20.23 -41.74 -11.37
N GLU A 120 20.45 -41.49 -10.08
CA GLU A 120 19.54 -40.73 -9.21
C GLU A 120 19.98 -39.28 -8.98
N SER A 121 21.23 -38.91 -9.25
CA SER A 121 21.69 -37.51 -9.09
C SER A 121 22.84 -37.13 -10.01
N ILE A 122 22.65 -36.06 -10.80
CA ILE A 122 23.73 -35.33 -11.48
C ILE A 122 23.95 -34.03 -10.70
N GLU A 123 25.11 -33.86 -10.10
CA GLU A 123 25.52 -32.59 -9.49
C GLU A 123 26.14 -31.69 -10.57
N ILE A 124 25.36 -30.74 -11.07
CA ILE A 124 25.86 -29.70 -11.97
C ILE A 124 26.24 -28.49 -11.12
N GLY A 125 27.55 -28.23 -11.00
CA GLY A 125 28.04 -27.09 -10.20
C GLY A 125 27.54 -25.74 -10.72
N GLN A 126 27.46 -25.58 -12.05
CA GLN A 126 26.98 -24.36 -12.69
C GLN A 126 26.30 -24.68 -14.04
N LEU A 127 25.16 -24.05 -14.32
CA LEU A 127 24.40 -24.24 -15.55
C LEU A 127 24.03 -22.89 -16.20
N GLY A 128 24.48 -22.70 -17.44
CA GLY A 128 24.06 -21.61 -18.31
C GLY A 128 23.05 -22.08 -19.35
N VAL A 129 21.85 -21.51 -19.38
CA VAL A 129 20.81 -21.78 -20.38
C VAL A 129 20.64 -20.54 -21.26
N GLY A 130 21.06 -20.63 -22.53
CA GLY A 130 21.03 -19.49 -23.46
C GLY A 130 22.11 -18.43 -23.22
N THR A 131 23.04 -18.66 -22.28
CA THR A 131 24.16 -17.78 -21.90
C THR A 131 25.38 -18.63 -21.51
N PRO A 132 26.62 -18.11 -21.61
CA PRO A 132 27.76 -18.69 -20.92
C PRO A 132 27.51 -18.86 -19.42
N VAL A 133 28.24 -19.80 -18.83
CA VAL A 133 28.24 -20.03 -17.38
C VAL A 133 28.74 -18.77 -16.66
N ASP A 134 28.01 -18.34 -15.64
CA ASP A 134 28.41 -17.27 -14.73
C ASP A 134 29.00 -17.90 -13.46
N PRO A 135 30.25 -17.59 -13.08
CA PRO A 135 30.88 -18.19 -11.91
C PRO A 135 30.20 -17.82 -10.57
N THR A 136 29.37 -16.77 -10.56
CA THR A 136 28.65 -16.26 -9.39
C THR A 136 27.29 -16.92 -9.22
N ASN A 137 26.66 -17.34 -10.33
CA ASN A 137 25.29 -17.84 -10.37
C ASN A 137 25.29 -19.33 -10.74
N PRO A 138 24.94 -20.24 -9.80
CA PRO A 138 24.84 -21.67 -10.11
C PRO A 138 23.85 -21.99 -11.25
N LEU A 139 22.84 -21.14 -11.45
CA LEU A 139 21.92 -21.20 -12.59
C LEU A 139 21.79 -19.80 -13.21
N SER A 140 22.18 -19.68 -14.48
CA SER A 140 21.99 -18.49 -15.30
C SER A 140 21.11 -18.81 -16.50
N VAL A 141 20.05 -18.02 -16.70
CA VAL A 141 19.12 -18.21 -17.83
C VAL A 141 19.00 -16.90 -18.60
N GLN A 142 19.25 -16.93 -19.91
CA GLN A 142 19.05 -15.81 -20.82
C GLN A 142 18.09 -16.22 -21.94
N GLY A 143 16.97 -15.51 -22.05
CA GLY A 143 15.93 -15.75 -23.04
C GLY A 143 14.66 -14.96 -22.74
N ASP A 144 13.64 -15.10 -23.57
CA ASP A 144 12.39 -14.34 -23.45
C ASP A 144 11.52 -14.78 -22.26
N SER A 145 11.66 -16.03 -21.80
CA SER A 145 10.88 -16.56 -20.66
C SER A 145 11.54 -17.77 -19.99
N THR A 146 11.18 -17.99 -18.72
CA THR A 146 11.54 -19.19 -17.93
C THR A 146 10.26 -19.76 -17.33
N LEU A 147 9.91 -21.01 -17.66
CA LEU A 147 8.71 -21.68 -17.15
C LEU A 147 9.10 -22.75 -16.13
N PHE A 148 8.56 -22.63 -14.92
CA PHE A 148 8.55 -23.70 -13.93
C PHE A 148 7.11 -24.23 -13.77
N THR A 149 6.87 -25.51 -14.08
CA THR A 149 5.52 -26.09 -14.15
C THR A 149 5.40 -27.38 -13.35
N ASN A 150 4.18 -27.84 -13.09
CA ASN A 150 3.88 -29.14 -12.46
C ASN A 150 2.81 -29.91 -13.25
N ASP A 151 2.71 -31.22 -12.98
CA ASP A 151 1.70 -32.13 -13.55
C ASP A 151 0.62 -32.54 -12.53
N GLY A 152 0.43 -31.80 -11.42
CA GLY A 152 -0.43 -32.24 -10.31
C GLY A 152 -0.51 -31.31 -9.09
N ALA A 153 -0.49 -31.89 -7.88
CA ALA A 153 -0.69 -31.13 -6.65
C ALA A 153 0.59 -30.39 -6.19
N GLY A 154 0.77 -29.17 -6.69
CA GLY A 154 1.69 -28.16 -6.14
C GLY A 154 3.00 -27.98 -6.91
N HIS A 155 3.52 -26.75 -6.89
CA HIS A 155 4.86 -26.36 -7.35
C HIS A 155 5.39 -25.28 -6.41
N GLN A 156 6.61 -25.43 -5.90
CA GLN A 156 7.18 -24.49 -4.93
C GLN A 156 8.62 -24.13 -5.31
N VAL A 157 8.90 -22.84 -5.42
CA VAL A 157 10.27 -22.31 -5.45
C VAL A 157 10.64 -21.92 -4.03
N LYS A 158 11.66 -22.58 -3.47
CA LYS A 158 12.12 -22.33 -2.11
C LYS A 158 13.35 -21.44 -2.15
N ILE A 159 13.25 -20.25 -1.56
CA ILE A 159 14.35 -19.29 -1.41
C ILE A 159 14.66 -19.19 0.08
N ASN A 160 15.86 -19.61 0.47
CA ASN A 160 16.27 -19.72 1.86
C ASN A 160 17.38 -18.73 2.18
N LYS A 161 17.40 -18.21 3.42
CA LYS A 161 18.49 -17.43 3.98
C LYS A 161 19.02 -18.08 5.26
N ALA A 162 20.30 -17.89 5.58
CA ALA A 162 20.94 -18.56 6.70
C ALA A 162 20.65 -17.87 8.04
N GLN A 163 20.66 -16.53 8.05
CA GLN A 163 20.46 -15.71 9.23
C GLN A 163 19.28 -14.74 9.08
N GLN A 164 18.83 -14.17 10.21
CA GLN A 164 17.76 -13.17 10.19
C GLN A 164 18.16 -11.90 9.41
N SER A 165 19.42 -11.49 9.50
CA SER A 165 19.97 -10.31 8.82
C SER A 165 20.17 -10.49 7.32
N ASP A 166 20.15 -11.73 6.83
CA ASP A 166 20.39 -12.02 5.43
C ASP A 166 19.16 -11.68 4.57
N THR A 167 19.34 -11.80 3.25
CA THR A 167 18.31 -11.58 2.25
C THR A 167 17.97 -12.89 1.52
N ALA A 168 16.67 -13.21 1.46
CA ALA A 168 16.10 -14.21 0.56
C ALA A 168 14.98 -13.54 -0.24
N ALA A 169 15.26 -13.16 -1.48
CA ALA A 169 14.36 -12.33 -2.26
C ALA A 169 14.43 -12.58 -3.76
N LEU A 170 13.41 -12.08 -4.46
CA LEU A 170 13.38 -11.93 -5.91
C LEU A 170 13.66 -10.47 -6.24
N LEU A 171 14.74 -10.23 -6.99
CA LEU A 171 15.20 -8.91 -7.41
C LEU A 171 14.84 -8.64 -8.87
N PHE A 172 14.12 -7.55 -9.12
CA PHE A 172 13.73 -7.09 -10.44
C PHE A 172 14.66 -5.98 -10.91
N GLN A 173 15.24 -6.13 -12.10
CA GLN A 173 16.30 -5.25 -12.60
C GLN A 173 16.07 -4.80 -14.04
N SER A 174 16.68 -3.68 -14.42
CA SER A 174 16.87 -3.28 -15.82
C SER A 174 18.31 -2.82 -16.02
N ASN A 175 18.99 -3.25 -17.08
CA ASN A 175 20.39 -2.90 -17.35
C ASN A 175 21.30 -3.11 -16.12
N TRP A 176 21.10 -4.22 -15.40
CA TRP A 176 21.87 -4.57 -14.18
C TRP A 176 21.65 -3.63 -12.97
N VAL A 177 20.64 -2.76 -13.02
CA VAL A 177 20.23 -1.89 -11.91
C VAL A 177 18.94 -2.44 -11.28
N GLY A 178 18.95 -2.65 -9.97
CA GLY A 178 17.78 -3.12 -9.21
C GLY A 178 16.75 -2.02 -8.98
N HIS A 179 15.47 -2.32 -9.21
CA HIS A 179 14.37 -1.34 -9.06
C HIS A 179 13.31 -1.77 -8.04
N ALA A 180 13.10 -3.07 -7.91
CA ALA A 180 12.19 -3.64 -6.93
C ALA A 180 12.72 -4.98 -6.40
N GLU A 181 12.48 -5.26 -5.12
CA GLU A 181 12.84 -6.50 -4.46
C GLU A 181 11.68 -6.96 -3.59
N MET A 182 11.33 -8.25 -3.64
CA MET A 182 10.32 -8.83 -2.75
C MET A 182 10.84 -10.11 -2.08
N GLY A 183 10.63 -10.21 -0.77
CA GLY A 183 11.08 -11.36 0.02
C GLY A 183 11.40 -11.00 1.47
N LEU A 184 12.30 -11.79 2.05
CA LEU A 184 12.76 -11.65 3.43
C LEU A 184 14.11 -10.91 3.43
N SER A 185 14.07 -9.58 3.56
CA SER A 185 15.25 -8.73 3.39
C SER A 185 15.68 -8.08 4.71
N GLY A 186 16.56 -8.75 5.48
CA GLY A 186 17.04 -8.29 6.78
C GLY A 186 16.08 -8.53 7.96
N SER A 187 14.99 -9.26 7.71
CA SER A 187 13.97 -9.65 8.70
C SER A 187 13.38 -11.03 8.35
N HIS A 188 12.51 -11.57 9.21
CA HIS A 188 11.65 -12.71 8.89
C HIS A 188 10.29 -12.28 8.32
N ASN A 189 10.01 -10.98 8.32
CA ASN A 189 8.80 -10.41 7.73
C ASN A 189 8.93 -10.35 6.21
N PHE A 190 7.82 -10.61 5.50
CA PHE A 190 7.78 -10.43 4.05
C PHE A 190 7.71 -8.94 3.73
N SER A 191 8.61 -8.47 2.86
CA SER A 191 8.74 -7.06 2.53
C SER A 191 8.82 -6.84 1.03
N ILE A 192 8.36 -5.66 0.59
CA ILE A 192 8.59 -5.15 -0.75
C ILE A 192 9.39 -3.87 -0.64
N LYS A 193 10.53 -3.83 -1.32
CA LYS A 193 11.42 -2.67 -1.38
C LYS A 193 11.51 -2.17 -2.82
N VAL A 194 11.61 -0.86 -2.99
CA VAL A 194 11.81 -0.21 -4.29
C VAL A 194 13.01 0.72 -4.22
N SER A 195 13.71 0.86 -5.33
CA SER A 195 14.85 1.76 -5.46
C SER A 195 14.77 2.50 -6.79
N PRO A 196 14.96 3.83 -6.81
CA PRO A 196 15.00 4.59 -8.05
C PRO A 196 16.34 4.44 -8.80
N ASP A 197 17.40 3.97 -8.13
CA ASP A 197 18.78 4.04 -8.61
C ASP A 197 19.59 2.74 -8.38
N GLY A 198 18.99 1.70 -7.79
CA GLY A 198 19.66 0.44 -7.43
C GLY A 198 20.48 0.45 -6.14
N THR A 199 20.62 1.62 -5.50
CA THR A 199 21.44 1.82 -4.30
C THR A 199 20.63 2.32 -3.10
N SER A 200 19.65 3.19 -3.34
CA SER A 200 18.80 3.84 -2.34
C SER A 200 17.49 3.08 -2.19
N TRP A 201 17.50 2.06 -1.34
CA TRP A 201 16.33 1.20 -1.12
C TRP A 201 15.36 1.79 -0.09
N ARG A 202 14.08 1.83 -0.45
CA ARG A 202 12.97 2.17 0.44
C ARG A 202 12.05 0.98 0.57
N GLN A 203 11.70 0.62 1.80
CA GLN A 203 10.73 -0.44 2.07
C GLN A 203 9.32 0.14 1.96
N SER A 204 8.60 -0.20 0.89
CA SER A 204 7.25 0.31 0.63
C SER A 204 6.15 -0.46 1.36
N MET A 205 6.36 -1.74 1.64
CA MET A 205 5.42 -2.61 2.33
C MET A 205 6.15 -3.61 3.21
N GLU A 206 5.57 -3.92 4.36
CA GLU A 206 5.96 -5.05 5.20
C GLU A 206 4.73 -5.75 5.79
N ILE A 207 4.79 -7.08 5.83
CA ILE A 207 3.83 -7.96 6.49
C ILE A 207 4.51 -8.52 7.74
N ASP A 208 4.06 -8.06 8.92
CA ASP A 208 4.60 -8.55 10.20
C ASP A 208 3.90 -9.85 10.60
N ALA A 209 4.65 -10.95 10.59
CA ALA A 209 4.11 -12.27 10.89
C ALA A 209 3.81 -12.48 12.39
N THR A 210 4.35 -11.64 13.27
CA THR A 210 4.12 -11.71 14.72
C THR A 210 2.91 -10.89 15.15
N GLN A 211 2.67 -9.76 14.49
CA GLN A 211 1.59 -8.84 14.80
C GLN A 211 0.37 -8.97 13.88
N ASP A 212 0.48 -9.77 12.81
CA ASP A 212 -0.55 -9.97 11.78
C ASP A 212 -1.05 -8.63 11.20
N HIS A 213 -0.11 -7.76 10.84
CA HIS A 213 -0.39 -6.46 10.25
C HIS A 213 0.30 -6.28 8.90
N ILE A 214 -0.27 -5.40 8.07
CA ILE A 214 0.37 -4.88 6.86
C ILE A 214 0.63 -3.40 7.08
N SER A 215 1.89 -2.99 6.90
CA SER A 215 2.31 -1.59 6.95
C SER A 215 2.75 -1.11 5.57
N TRP A 216 2.39 0.13 5.24
CA TRP A 216 2.90 0.86 4.07
C TRP A 216 3.75 2.04 4.54
N THR A 217 5.00 2.09 4.09
CA THR A 217 6.00 3.02 4.64
C THR A 217 6.72 3.76 3.51
N PRO A 218 6.49 5.06 3.28
CA PRO A 218 7.23 5.80 2.26
C PRO A 218 8.65 6.18 2.73
N ALA A 219 8.84 6.40 4.04
CA ALA A 219 10.12 6.63 4.71
C ALA A 219 9.82 6.89 6.19
N THR A 220 10.41 6.11 7.10
CA THR A 220 10.42 6.23 8.57
C THR A 220 9.09 6.27 9.35
N ASP A 221 8.02 6.81 8.80
CA ASP A 221 6.69 6.88 9.43
C ASP A 221 5.70 5.96 8.68
N ILE A 222 4.97 5.15 9.45
CA ILE A 222 3.89 4.30 8.94
C ILE A 222 2.75 5.23 8.52
N THR A 223 2.39 5.27 7.24
CA THR A 223 1.30 6.13 6.76
C THR A 223 -0.06 5.45 6.80
N MET A 224 -0.06 4.11 6.69
CA MET A 224 -1.25 3.27 6.80
C MET A 224 -0.88 1.94 7.44
N ARG A 225 -1.74 1.45 8.34
CA ARG A 225 -1.61 0.13 8.96
C ARG A 225 -2.96 -0.56 9.02
N LEU A 226 -3.04 -1.78 8.52
CA LEU A 226 -4.22 -2.64 8.64
C LEU A 226 -3.91 -3.83 9.54
N SER A 227 -4.79 -4.09 10.50
CA SER A 227 -4.76 -5.25 11.40
C SER A 227 -6.13 -5.92 11.46
N ALA A 228 -6.24 -7.03 12.19
CA ALA A 228 -7.52 -7.70 12.45
C ALA A 228 -8.56 -6.84 13.21
N THR A 229 -8.14 -5.77 13.89
CA THR A 229 -9.02 -4.98 14.78
C THR A 229 -9.10 -3.49 14.43
N GLU A 230 -8.17 -2.98 13.64
CA GLU A 230 -8.01 -1.54 13.40
C GLU A 230 -7.41 -1.27 12.01
N LEU A 231 -7.87 -0.19 11.38
CA LEU A 231 -7.19 0.52 10.29
C LEU A 231 -6.72 1.88 10.82
N THR A 232 -5.40 2.09 10.87
CA THR A 232 -4.79 3.38 11.21
C THR A 232 -4.35 4.07 9.91
N VAL A 233 -4.71 5.34 9.72
CA VAL A 233 -4.31 6.17 8.57
C VAL A 233 -3.76 7.49 9.10
N ASP A 234 -2.44 7.67 9.00
CA ASP A 234 -1.70 8.83 9.53
C ASP A 234 -1.41 9.88 8.44
N VAL A 235 -2.19 9.85 7.36
CA VAL A 235 -2.15 10.80 6.25
C VAL A 235 -3.55 11.35 5.96
N PRO A 236 -3.68 12.54 5.35
CA PRO A 236 -4.98 13.03 4.90
C PRO A 236 -5.67 12.04 3.95
N ILE A 237 -6.96 11.78 4.18
CA ILE A 237 -7.83 11.07 3.24
C ILE A 237 -8.50 12.11 2.36
N GLU A 238 -8.35 11.98 1.04
CA GLU A 238 -8.91 12.91 0.05
C GLU A 238 -9.73 12.15 -1.01
N GLY A 239 -10.48 12.88 -1.84
CA GLY A 239 -11.27 12.33 -2.94
C GLY A 239 -12.77 12.18 -2.64
N ASN A 240 -13.48 11.49 -3.53
CA ASN A 240 -14.95 11.43 -3.54
C ASN A 240 -15.57 10.72 -2.32
N SER A 241 -14.77 9.94 -1.58
CA SER A 241 -15.19 9.25 -0.35
C SER A 241 -15.16 10.13 0.89
N VAL A 242 -14.79 11.40 0.74
CA VAL A 242 -14.85 12.42 1.80
C VAL A 242 -15.92 13.43 1.40
N GLN A 243 -16.73 13.88 2.36
CA GLN A 243 -17.81 14.84 2.09
C GLN A 243 -17.30 16.05 1.30
N ALA A 244 -18.03 16.44 0.25
CA ALA A 244 -17.68 17.61 -0.54
C ALA A 244 -17.80 18.89 0.31
N ASP A 245 -18.93 19.03 1.01
CA ASP A 245 -19.30 20.16 1.86
C ASP A 245 -20.18 19.69 3.06
N SER A 246 -20.70 20.65 3.84
CA SER A 246 -21.51 20.39 5.05
C SER A 246 -22.94 19.91 4.77
N LEU A 247 -23.38 19.87 3.51
CA LEU A 247 -24.70 19.42 3.09
C LEU A 247 -24.66 18.05 2.40
N ASP A 248 -23.47 17.46 2.22
CA ASP A 248 -23.27 16.15 1.60
C ASP A 248 -23.89 15.03 2.46
N ALA A 249 -25.08 14.59 2.07
CA ALA A 249 -25.89 13.63 2.82
C ALA A 249 -25.56 12.15 2.51
N ASP A 250 -24.52 11.86 1.73
CA ASP A 250 -24.15 10.48 1.39
C ASP A 250 -23.63 9.74 2.65
N PRO A 251 -24.34 8.69 3.11
CA PRO A 251 -23.97 7.98 4.33
C PRO A 251 -22.68 7.17 4.21
N LEU A 252 -22.13 7.01 3.01
CA LEU A 252 -20.91 6.23 2.77
C LEU A 252 -19.63 7.08 2.78
N LYS A 253 -19.74 8.40 3.00
CA LYS A 253 -18.59 9.31 3.00
C LYS A 253 -18.08 9.64 4.41
N LEU A 254 -16.77 9.86 4.51
CA LEU A 254 -16.12 10.33 5.73
C LEU A 254 -16.44 11.81 5.98
N LEU A 255 -16.76 12.15 7.24
CA LEU A 255 -17.05 13.51 7.67
C LEU A 255 -15.77 14.37 7.69
N LYS A 256 -15.83 15.56 7.09
CA LYS A 256 -14.76 16.57 7.27
C LYS A 256 -14.86 17.22 8.65
N PRO A 257 -13.74 17.61 9.28
CA PRO A 257 -13.78 18.45 10.47
C PRO A 257 -14.64 19.70 10.24
N GLY A 258 -15.68 19.89 11.06
CA GLY A 258 -16.65 20.99 10.96
C GLY A 258 -17.98 20.63 10.28
N ALA A 259 -18.09 19.50 9.58
CA ALA A 259 -19.34 19.07 8.94
C ALA A 259 -20.36 18.50 9.94
N PHE A 260 -19.97 18.20 11.18
CA PHE A 260 -20.82 17.64 12.24
C PHE A 260 -21.70 18.68 12.98
N GLY A 261 -21.90 19.87 12.40
CA GLY A 261 -22.82 20.89 12.93
C GLY A 261 -22.42 21.56 14.26
N LEU A 262 -21.44 21.03 15.00
CA LEU A 262 -20.87 21.62 16.23
C LEU A 262 -19.48 22.27 16.00
N GLY A 263 -19.07 22.45 14.74
CA GLY A 263 -17.77 22.98 14.35
C GLY A 263 -17.55 24.46 14.72
N ARG A 264 -16.33 24.97 14.44
CA ARG A 264 -15.83 26.29 14.87
C ARG A 264 -16.71 27.50 14.48
N ARG A 265 -17.57 27.39 13.46
CA ARG A 265 -18.51 28.45 13.01
C ARG A 265 -19.85 27.83 12.59
N PRO A 266 -20.99 28.54 12.78
CA PRO A 266 -22.30 28.12 12.27
C PRO A 266 -22.30 27.99 10.73
N ILE A 267 -23.25 27.22 10.19
CA ILE A 267 -23.55 27.22 8.76
C ILE A 267 -23.99 28.64 8.37
N LEU A 268 -23.34 29.22 7.37
CA LEU A 268 -23.67 30.56 6.90
C LEU A 268 -24.89 30.50 5.98
N VAL A 269 -25.98 31.13 6.40
CA VAL A 269 -27.19 31.36 5.61
C VAL A 269 -27.17 32.76 4.98
N SER A 270 -27.87 32.90 3.87
CA SER A 270 -27.90 34.07 3.00
C SER A 270 -29.33 34.54 2.74
N SER A 271 -29.47 35.69 2.07
CA SER A 271 -30.78 36.21 1.67
C SER A 271 -31.51 35.36 0.62
N SER A 272 -30.85 34.38 0.00
CA SER A 272 -31.51 33.38 -0.86
C SER A 272 -32.08 32.18 -0.10
N ASP A 273 -31.77 32.03 1.19
CA ASP A 273 -32.25 30.93 2.02
C ASP A 273 -33.61 31.24 2.68
N ASP A 274 -34.30 30.19 3.14
CA ASP A 274 -35.56 30.29 3.89
C ASP A 274 -35.47 29.47 5.19
N LEU A 275 -35.68 30.14 6.33
CA LEU A 275 -35.65 29.50 7.64
C LEU A 275 -36.75 28.45 7.83
N ASP A 276 -37.83 28.50 7.06
CA ASP A 276 -38.91 27.53 7.11
C ASP A 276 -38.49 26.17 6.54
N THR A 277 -37.55 26.14 5.60
CA THR A 277 -37.08 24.91 4.92
C THR A 277 -35.97 24.16 5.66
N THR A 278 -35.49 24.69 6.79
CA THR A 278 -34.38 24.09 7.57
C THR A 278 -34.81 22.93 8.49
N GLU A 279 -36.07 22.53 8.44
CA GLU A 279 -36.78 21.65 9.37
C GLU A 279 -36.24 20.22 9.57
N ASN A 280 -35.33 19.75 8.72
CA ASN A 280 -34.87 18.35 8.72
C ASN A 280 -33.43 18.14 9.21
N VAL A 281 -32.76 19.19 9.68
CA VAL A 281 -31.37 19.10 10.15
C VAL A 281 -31.22 19.79 11.49
N VAL A 282 -30.66 19.07 12.47
CA VAL A 282 -30.18 19.66 13.72
C VAL A 282 -28.88 20.39 13.41
N HIS A 283 -28.88 21.72 13.37
CA HIS A 283 -27.68 22.49 13.06
C HIS A 283 -27.64 23.88 13.73
N PHE A 284 -26.42 24.38 13.93
CA PHE A 284 -26.15 25.78 14.22
C PHE A 284 -26.04 26.55 12.91
N PHE A 285 -26.75 27.66 12.79
CA PHE A 285 -26.76 28.49 11.60
C PHE A 285 -26.63 29.98 11.96
N GLY A 286 -26.28 30.81 10.99
CA GLY A 286 -26.21 32.25 11.15
C GLY A 286 -25.87 32.95 9.84
N ASN A 287 -26.10 34.25 9.73
CA ASN A 287 -25.78 35.00 8.52
C ASN A 287 -24.49 35.81 8.67
N ALA A 288 -23.76 35.97 7.56
CA ALA A 288 -22.45 36.62 7.55
C ALA A 288 -22.54 38.14 7.79
N SER A 289 -23.64 38.76 7.37
CA SER A 289 -23.87 40.19 7.48
C SER A 289 -25.35 40.53 7.63
N VAL A 290 -25.65 41.76 8.04
CA VAL A 290 -27.02 42.31 8.08
C VAL A 290 -27.72 42.35 6.72
N GLY A 291 -26.99 42.20 5.61
CA GLY A 291 -27.53 42.13 4.24
C GLY A 291 -27.90 40.72 3.80
N ASP A 292 -27.46 39.70 4.54
CA ASP A 292 -27.62 38.28 4.21
C ASP A 292 -28.75 37.63 5.02
N VAL A 293 -29.77 38.40 5.38
CA VAL A 293 -30.87 37.93 6.22
C VAL A 293 -31.79 37.00 5.41
N PRO A 294 -31.94 35.73 5.80
CA PRO A 294 -32.83 34.79 5.11
C PRO A 294 -34.30 35.22 5.16
N THR A 295 -35.10 34.68 4.25
CA THR A 295 -36.55 34.83 4.28
C THR A 295 -37.12 34.22 5.59
N ASN A 296 -38.24 34.77 6.06
CA ASN A 296 -38.89 34.39 7.32
C ASN A 296 -38.02 34.59 8.58
N SER A 297 -37.05 35.51 8.53
CA SER A 297 -36.33 35.98 9.73
C SER A 297 -37.22 36.90 10.59
N PRO A 298 -37.01 36.95 11.93
CA PRO A 298 -37.81 37.77 12.85
C PRO A 298 -37.68 39.28 12.61
N SER A 299 -36.57 39.71 12.01
CA SER A 299 -36.38 41.10 11.61
C SER A 299 -35.41 41.20 10.42
N THR A 300 -35.51 42.29 9.68
CA THR A 300 -34.62 42.61 8.56
C THR A 300 -33.43 43.45 9.03
N GLY A 301 -32.28 43.35 8.36
CA GLY A 301 -31.13 44.21 8.66
C GLY A 301 -30.38 43.86 9.95
N ALA A 302 -30.40 42.60 10.37
CA ALA A 302 -29.71 42.11 11.56
C ALA A 302 -28.84 40.90 11.24
N ALA A 303 -27.69 40.77 11.90
CA ALA A 303 -26.91 39.53 11.87
C ALA A 303 -27.42 38.62 13.00
N PHE A 304 -27.56 37.33 12.74
CA PHE A 304 -28.08 36.35 13.69
C PHE A 304 -27.19 35.12 13.79
N VAL A 305 -27.25 34.48 14.96
CA VAL A 305 -26.82 33.10 15.17
C VAL A 305 -27.96 32.34 15.84
N GLY A 306 -28.24 31.14 15.35
CA GLY A 306 -29.37 30.34 15.79
C GLY A 306 -29.12 28.84 15.77
N LEU A 307 -30.12 28.13 16.29
CA LEU A 307 -30.13 26.69 16.40
C LEU A 307 -31.50 26.17 16.01
N ASN A 308 -31.51 25.16 15.15
CA ASN A 308 -32.71 24.43 14.76
C ASN A 308 -32.77 23.09 15.51
N LEU A 309 -33.89 22.86 16.22
CA LEU A 309 -34.12 21.69 17.08
C LEU A 309 -35.35 20.92 16.62
N PRO A 310 -35.26 20.13 15.52
CA PRO A 310 -36.34 19.28 15.06
C PRO A 310 -36.50 18.01 15.92
N VAL A 311 -37.75 17.67 16.24
CA VAL A 311 -38.14 16.38 16.84
C VAL A 311 -38.75 15.46 15.77
N THR A 312 -39.51 16.05 14.85
CA THR A 312 -40.08 15.39 13.66
C THR A 312 -40.17 16.43 12.54
N THR A 313 -40.46 16.01 11.31
CA THR A 313 -40.72 16.91 10.17
C THR A 313 -41.79 17.98 10.43
N ASN A 314 -42.70 17.74 11.38
CA ASN A 314 -43.79 18.64 11.74
C ASN A 314 -43.65 19.29 13.12
N ARG A 315 -42.55 19.04 13.84
CA ARG A 315 -42.35 19.52 15.22
C ARG A 315 -40.92 19.95 15.41
N THR A 316 -40.71 21.26 15.48
CA THR A 316 -39.39 21.89 15.53
C THR A 316 -39.44 23.13 16.40
N ILE A 317 -38.34 23.43 17.09
CA ILE A 317 -38.13 24.74 17.71
C ILE A 317 -36.92 25.39 17.05
N GLN A 318 -37.04 26.68 16.77
CA GLN A 318 -35.93 27.51 16.34
C GLN A 318 -35.65 28.59 17.37
N LEU A 319 -34.35 28.85 17.59
CA LEU A 319 -33.83 29.89 18.45
C LEU A 319 -32.92 30.79 17.61
N LEU A 320 -33.05 32.11 17.75
CA LEU A 320 -32.25 33.11 17.04
C LEU A 320 -31.82 34.23 17.99
N GLY A 321 -30.51 34.37 18.19
CA GLY A 321 -29.93 35.53 18.87
C GLY A 321 -29.43 36.54 17.85
N SER A 322 -29.76 37.82 18.03
CA SER A 322 -29.17 38.90 17.25
C SER A 322 -27.74 39.15 17.68
N CYS A 323 -26.86 39.32 16.71
CA CYS A 323 -25.47 39.76 16.89
C CYS A 323 -25.34 41.28 16.79
N SER A 324 -26.40 41.98 16.37
CA SER A 324 -26.42 43.43 16.14
C SER A 324 -27.21 44.19 17.20
N ALA A 325 -27.97 43.50 18.03
CA ALA A 325 -28.76 44.05 19.12
C ALA A 325 -28.94 43.00 20.21
N ASP A 326 -29.21 43.44 21.45
CA ASP A 326 -29.52 42.55 22.57
C ASP A 326 -30.93 41.97 22.41
N ARG A 327 -31.14 41.09 21.43
CA ARG A 327 -32.45 40.50 21.14
C ARG A 327 -32.35 39.00 20.95
N LEU A 328 -33.30 38.28 21.53
CA LEU A 328 -33.43 36.83 21.42
C LEU A 328 -34.83 36.50 20.96
N TYR A 329 -34.93 35.67 19.93
CA TYR A 329 -36.17 35.22 19.33
C TYR A 329 -36.29 33.72 19.41
N PHE A 330 -37.52 33.24 19.53
CA PHE A 330 -37.84 31.84 19.30
C PHE A 330 -39.13 31.71 18.51
N ARG A 331 -39.25 30.59 17.80
CA ARG A 331 -40.53 30.14 17.26
C ARG A 331 -40.62 28.64 17.31
N ARG A 332 -41.84 28.14 17.14
CA ARG A 332 -42.13 26.72 17.10
C ARG A 332 -42.87 26.37 15.82
N LYS A 333 -42.70 25.13 15.39
CA LYS A 333 -43.52 24.47 14.39
C LYS A 333 -44.39 23.40 15.05
N ASN A 334 -45.68 23.38 14.74
CA ASN A 334 -46.57 22.28 15.06
C ASN A 334 -47.54 22.11 13.89
N LEU A 335 -47.16 21.26 12.93
CA LEU A 335 -47.69 21.20 11.56
C LEU A 335 -47.29 22.44 10.75
N ASP A 336 -47.62 23.64 11.25
CA ASP A 336 -47.28 24.93 10.64
C ASP A 336 -46.34 25.76 11.54
N TRP A 337 -45.64 26.71 10.92
CA TRP A 337 -44.79 27.67 11.62
C TRP A 337 -45.64 28.71 12.36
N PHE A 338 -45.28 28.98 13.60
CA PHE A 338 -45.80 30.10 14.36
C PHE A 338 -44.90 31.32 14.17
N ASP A 339 -45.48 32.50 14.37
CA ASP A 339 -44.74 33.75 14.35
C ASP A 339 -43.56 33.73 15.34
N TRP A 340 -42.54 34.50 15.00
CA TRP A 340 -41.42 34.74 15.90
C TRP A 340 -41.87 35.52 17.13
N VAL A 341 -41.39 35.07 18.28
CA VAL A 341 -41.61 35.72 19.57
C VAL A 341 -40.28 36.25 20.08
N GLU A 342 -40.21 37.54 20.38
CA GLU A 342 -39.07 38.15 21.06
C GLU A 342 -39.14 37.89 22.57
N VAL A 343 -38.03 37.51 23.19
CA VAL A 343 -37.93 37.30 24.64
C VAL A 343 -37.81 38.65 25.34
N CYS A 344 -38.67 38.91 26.32
CA CYS A 344 -38.54 40.08 27.18
C CYS A 344 -37.36 39.94 28.16
N HIS A 345 -36.53 40.97 28.26
CA HIS A 345 -35.39 41.10 29.16
C HIS A 345 -35.28 42.55 29.68
N SER A 346 -34.35 42.80 30.59
CA SER A 346 -34.17 44.12 31.22
C SER A 346 -33.92 45.27 30.23
N GLY A 347 -33.44 44.98 29.02
CA GLY A 347 -33.14 45.98 27.98
C GLY A 347 -34.32 46.33 27.07
N ASN A 348 -35.36 45.49 26.98
CA ASN A 348 -36.54 45.74 26.13
C ASN A 348 -37.87 45.78 26.91
N ILE A 349 -37.82 45.67 28.24
CA ILE A 349 -39.03 45.73 29.08
C ILE A 349 -39.67 47.13 29.10
N VAL A 350 -38.85 48.19 29.05
CA VAL A 350 -39.32 49.59 28.96
C VAL A 350 -39.05 50.11 27.55
N GLY A 351 -40.08 50.62 26.87
CA GLY A 351 -39.97 51.11 25.50
C GLY A 351 -41.34 51.47 24.94
N VAL A 352 -41.44 51.70 23.63
CA VAL A 352 -42.74 51.96 22.99
C VAL A 352 -43.61 50.71 23.10
N THR A 353 -44.79 50.87 23.69
CA THR A 353 -45.83 49.84 23.73
C THR A 353 -46.53 49.81 22.38
N SER A 354 -46.73 48.61 21.83
CA SER A 354 -47.47 48.40 20.59
C SER A 354 -48.21 47.07 20.66
N GLU A 355 -49.28 46.97 19.91
CA GLU A 355 -50.03 45.73 19.77
C GLU A 355 -50.38 45.45 18.30
N ASN A 356 -50.79 44.21 18.04
CA ASN A 356 -51.43 43.81 16.80
C ASN A 356 -52.57 42.85 17.14
N ALA A 357 -53.82 43.27 16.87
CA ALA A 357 -55.02 42.48 17.11
C ALA A 357 -55.16 41.92 18.55
N GLY A 358 -54.90 42.74 19.57
CA GLY A 358 -54.98 42.32 20.97
C GLY A 358 -53.73 41.65 21.52
N LEU A 359 -52.69 41.43 20.69
CA LEU A 359 -51.42 40.82 21.11
C LEU A 359 -50.34 41.89 21.24
N PRO A 360 -49.68 42.00 22.41
CA PRO A 360 -48.55 42.92 22.56
C PRO A 360 -47.40 42.54 21.63
N THR A 361 -46.94 43.51 20.84
CA THR A 361 -45.82 43.38 19.89
C THR A 361 -44.62 44.26 20.25
N GLY A 362 -44.79 45.16 21.22
CA GLY A 362 -43.79 46.12 21.67
C GLY A 362 -43.30 45.85 23.10
N ALA A 363 -42.79 46.90 23.76
CA ALA A 363 -42.33 46.80 25.14
C ALA A 363 -43.48 46.54 26.13
N VAL A 364 -43.14 46.07 27.33
CA VAL A 364 -44.13 45.79 28.39
C VAL A 364 -44.70 47.08 28.99
N ILE A 365 -43.87 48.12 29.12
CA ILE A 365 -44.27 49.40 29.67
C ILE A 365 -43.62 50.55 28.90
N GLU A 366 -44.39 51.59 28.63
CA GLU A 366 -43.95 52.83 28.01
C GLU A 366 -44.15 53.98 28.99
N ASN A 367 -43.17 54.88 29.07
CA ASN A 367 -43.34 56.17 29.74
C ASN A 367 -43.03 57.28 28.74
N GLY A 368 -43.94 58.23 28.59
CA GLY A 368 -43.76 59.39 27.72
C GLY A 368 -44.31 60.67 28.32
N SER A 369 -44.00 61.79 27.68
CA SER A 369 -44.46 63.10 28.10
C SER A 369 -44.57 64.07 26.93
N ASN A 370 -45.43 65.07 27.08
CA ASN A 370 -45.48 66.23 26.21
C ASN A 370 -45.89 67.47 27.02
N THR A 371 -46.20 68.57 26.35
CA THR A 371 -46.61 69.83 26.99
C THR A 371 -47.90 69.74 27.80
N ASN A 372 -48.67 68.66 27.67
CA ASN A 372 -49.96 68.47 28.34
C ASN A 372 -49.90 67.47 29.52
N GLY A 373 -48.74 66.88 29.78
CA GLY A 373 -48.52 65.97 30.89
C GLY A 373 -47.64 64.76 30.55
N THR A 374 -47.64 63.78 31.46
CA THR A 374 -46.95 62.50 31.33
C THR A 374 -47.96 61.36 31.17
N TYR A 375 -47.53 60.26 30.56
CA TYR A 375 -48.32 59.05 30.48
C TYR A 375 -47.47 57.80 30.71
N THR A 376 -48.13 56.77 31.22
CA THR A 376 -47.61 55.40 31.29
C THR A 376 -48.58 54.48 30.56
N ARG A 377 -48.06 53.66 29.65
CA ARG A 377 -48.81 52.59 28.98
C ARG A 377 -48.27 51.24 29.40
N TRP A 378 -49.15 50.27 29.50
CA TRP A 378 -48.81 48.87 29.69
C TRP A 378 -49.23 48.06 28.47
N ALA A 379 -48.47 47.01 28.19
CA ALA A 379 -48.75 46.06 27.12
C ALA A 379 -50.16 45.44 27.20
N ASP A 380 -50.78 45.39 28.39
CA ASP A 380 -52.15 44.91 28.57
C ASP A 380 -53.23 45.87 28.04
N GLY A 381 -52.83 47.04 27.52
CA GLY A 381 -53.70 48.08 27.00
C GLY A 381 -54.04 49.19 27.99
N THR A 382 -53.62 49.08 29.26
CA THR A 382 -53.85 50.12 30.26
C THR A 382 -53.02 51.37 29.93
N GLN A 383 -53.63 52.54 30.05
CA GLN A 383 -52.95 53.83 29.97
C GLN A 383 -53.35 54.71 31.15
N ILE A 384 -52.36 55.33 31.79
CA ILE A 384 -52.54 56.33 32.84
C ILE A 384 -51.87 57.63 32.39
N CYS A 385 -52.55 58.76 32.55
CA CYS A 385 -51.99 60.10 32.30
C CYS A 385 -52.08 60.98 33.54
N THR A 386 -51.04 61.79 33.76
CA THR A 386 -50.94 62.78 34.85
C THR A 386 -50.36 64.10 34.33
N ASN A 387 -50.61 65.23 35.01
CA ASN A 387 -50.08 66.53 34.60
C ASN A 387 -49.64 67.40 35.80
N ASP A 388 -48.60 66.99 36.54
CA ASP A 388 -47.98 67.77 37.63
C ASP A 388 -48.97 68.52 38.55
N ASN A 389 -50.05 67.84 38.95
CA ASN A 389 -51.15 68.35 39.79
C ASN A 389 -52.05 69.44 39.17
N ALA A 390 -51.93 69.70 37.87
CA ALA A 390 -52.84 70.48 37.05
C ALA A 390 -53.87 69.58 36.34
N ALA A 391 -55.03 70.15 35.99
CA ALA A 391 -56.04 69.44 35.23
C ALA A 391 -55.55 69.13 33.81
N ILE A 392 -55.76 67.90 33.36
CA ILE A 392 -55.50 67.48 31.99
C ILE A 392 -56.65 68.03 31.13
N ALA A 393 -56.35 68.94 30.20
CA ALA A 393 -57.34 69.49 29.26
C ALA A 393 -57.37 68.72 27.94
N ILE A 394 -56.21 68.22 27.51
CA ILE A 394 -56.00 67.41 26.30
C ILE A 394 -55.15 66.21 26.71
N PRO A 395 -55.51 64.98 26.30
CA PRO A 395 -54.71 63.80 26.62
C PRO A 395 -53.25 63.98 26.22
N ALA A 396 -52.31 63.63 27.12
CA ALA A 396 -50.90 63.53 26.77
C ALA A 396 -50.63 62.42 25.74
N ALA A 397 -51.55 61.44 25.61
CA ALA A 397 -51.53 60.37 24.64
C ALA A 397 -52.96 60.00 24.19
N ALA A 398 -53.13 59.50 22.97
CA ALA A 398 -54.45 59.08 22.48
C ALA A 398 -55.03 57.93 23.33
N PHE A 399 -56.33 58.01 23.63
CA PHE A 399 -57.10 56.96 24.30
C PHE A 399 -58.11 56.34 23.33
N VAL A 400 -58.47 55.08 23.57
CA VAL A 400 -59.57 54.39 22.92
C VAL A 400 -60.69 54.18 23.95
N GLY A 401 -61.92 54.52 23.56
CA GLY A 401 -63.10 54.33 24.40
C GLY A 401 -63.25 55.35 25.55
N THR A 402 -63.94 54.94 26.62
CA THR A 402 -64.28 55.81 27.76
C THR A 402 -63.09 55.97 28.71
N ILE A 403 -62.85 57.20 29.15
CA ILE A 403 -61.77 57.55 30.09
C ILE A 403 -62.36 57.74 31.49
N THR A 404 -61.72 57.17 32.49
CA THR A 404 -62.00 57.44 33.91
C THR A 404 -61.16 58.62 34.38
N LYS A 405 -61.80 59.65 34.93
CA LYS A 405 -61.13 60.87 35.39
C LYS A 405 -61.23 61.01 36.91
N ILE A 406 -60.13 61.39 37.55
CA ILE A 406 -59.98 61.41 39.01
C ILE A 406 -59.33 62.74 39.44
N ASP A 407 -59.70 63.23 40.63
CA ASP A 407 -59.20 64.46 41.26
C ASP A 407 -59.25 65.70 40.35
N ASN A 408 -60.46 66.11 39.95
CA ASN A 408 -60.69 67.27 39.07
C ASN A 408 -59.85 67.23 37.77
N ASP A 409 -59.92 66.10 37.06
CA ASP A 409 -59.23 65.85 35.79
C ASP A 409 -57.69 65.83 35.86
N LYS A 410 -57.08 65.70 37.04
CA LYS A 410 -55.61 65.62 37.17
C LYS A 410 -55.02 64.24 36.87
N LEU A 411 -55.84 63.19 36.95
CA LEU A 411 -55.45 61.80 36.66
C LEU A 411 -56.49 61.16 35.74
N TRP A 412 -56.05 60.68 34.57
CA TRP A 412 -56.90 59.99 33.60
C TRP A 412 -56.44 58.53 33.44
N ILE A 413 -57.38 57.59 33.48
CA ILE A 413 -57.14 56.15 33.28
C ILE A 413 -58.03 55.65 32.14
N GLY A 414 -57.46 54.92 31.18
CA GLY A 414 -58.19 54.40 30.03
C GLY A 414 -57.40 53.37 29.26
N ARG A 415 -57.82 53.10 28.01
CA ARG A 415 -57.13 52.19 27.09
C ARG A 415 -56.41 52.95 25.99
N TRP A 416 -55.29 52.44 25.49
CA TRP A 416 -54.55 53.04 24.38
C TRP A 416 -54.70 52.31 23.04
N PHE A 417 -55.34 51.15 23.07
CA PHE A 417 -55.80 50.40 21.89
C PHE A 417 -57.20 49.84 22.13
#